data_AF-A0A9E2FFT0-F1
#
_entry.id   AF-A0A9E2FFT0-F1
#
_cell.length_a   1.000
_cell.length_b   1.000
_cell.length_c   1.000
_cell.angle_alpha   90.00
_cell.angle_beta   90.00
_cell.angle_gamma   90.00
#
_symmetry.space_group_name_H-M   'P 1'
#
loop_
_entity.id
_entity.type
_entity.pdbx_description
1 polymer ?
#
loop_
_entity_poly.entity_id
_entity_poly.type
_entity_poly.pdbx_seq_one_letter_code
_entity_poly.pdbx_strand_id
1 'polypeptide(L)'
;MEINQITEKIIGAAIEIHKTLVPVLLESAYEECLCYELSKTKMHFRRQVDLPVVYKEVKLDCGYRIDLLVEEEVIVELKTVERLLPIHEAQILTYLKMMDKRLGLLINFNVSVLRDGIKSMANKL
;
A
#
# COMPACT_ATOMS: atom_id res chain seq x y z
N MET A 1 -0.99 -14.66 10.59
CA MET A 1 0.47 -14.60 10.34
C MET A 1 1.05 -13.48 11.17
N GLU A 2 2.34 -13.52 11.51
CA GLU A 2 2.95 -12.34 12.15
C GLU A 2 3.11 -11.19 11.15
N ILE A 3 2.99 -9.95 11.63
CA ILE A 3 3.00 -8.75 10.77
C ILE A 3 4.28 -8.64 9.93
N ASN A 4 5.42 -9.05 10.48
CA ASN A 4 6.70 -9.08 9.76
C ASN A 4 6.65 -10.05 8.57
N GLN A 5 6.09 -11.24 8.76
CA GLN A 5 5.91 -12.24 7.70
C GLN A 5 4.96 -11.74 6.61
N ILE A 6 3.91 -10.99 6.99
CA ILE A 6 2.98 -10.36 6.04
C ILE A 6 3.76 -9.35 5.18
N THR A 7 4.53 -8.46 5.80
CA THR A 7 5.33 -7.47 5.06
C THR A 7 6.41 -8.08 4.18
N GLU A 8 7.11 -9.11 4.65
CA GLU A 8 8.13 -9.80 3.87
C GLU A 8 7.55 -10.40 2.59
N LYS A 9 6.36 -11.00 2.66
CA LYS A 9 5.67 -11.53 1.49
C LYS A 9 5.21 -10.43 0.52
N ILE A 10 4.65 -9.33 1.04
CA ILE A 10 4.24 -8.18 0.21
C ILE A 10 5.45 -7.59 -0.51
N ILE A 11 6.55 -7.36 0.20
CA ILE A 11 7.78 -6.81 -0.35
C ILE A 11 8.39 -7.78 -1.37
N GLY A 12 8.42 -9.08 -1.07
CA GLY A 12 8.87 -10.11 -2.01
C GLY A 12 8.08 -10.10 -3.32
N ALA A 13 6.74 -10.02 -3.23
CA ALA A 13 5.86 -9.88 -4.38
C ALA A 13 6.15 -8.60 -5.19
N ALA A 14 6.28 -7.46 -4.51
CA ALA A 14 6.61 -6.20 -5.16
C ALA A 14 7.97 -6.26 -5.89
N ILE A 15 8.98 -6.88 -5.27
CA ILE A 15 10.31 -7.09 -5.87
C ILE A 15 10.21 -7.94 -7.14
N GLU A 16 9.43 -9.02 -7.11
CA GLU A 16 9.22 -9.87 -8.29
C GLU A 16 8.59 -9.11 -9.46
N ILE A 17 7.60 -8.26 -9.16
CA ILE A 17 6.93 -7.41 -10.14
C ILE A 17 7.93 -6.41 -10.75
N HIS A 18 8.73 -5.73 -9.92
CA HIS A 18 9.71 -4.74 -10.37
C HIS A 18 10.85 -5.38 -11.20
N LYS A 19 11.23 -6.62 -10.91
CA LYS A 19 12.19 -7.38 -11.72
C LYS A 19 11.64 -7.80 -13.08
N THR A 20 10.36 -8.15 -13.12
CA THR A 20 9.72 -8.72 -14.31
C THR A 20 9.23 -7.63 -15.27
N LEU A 21 8.73 -6.53 -14.73
CA LEU A 21 8.11 -5.46 -15.50
C LEU A 21 9.04 -4.25 -15.62
N VAL A 22 9.07 -3.68 -16.82
CA VAL A 22 9.84 -2.47 -17.14
C VAL A 22 9.21 -1.26 -16.40
N PRO A 23 9.99 -0.26 -15.96
CA PRO A 23 9.45 0.99 -15.45
C PRO A 23 8.48 1.64 -16.46
N VAL A 24 7.51 2.42 -15.95
CA VAL A 24 6.48 3.19 -16.70
C VAL A 24 5.12 2.48 -16.87
N LEU A 25 4.68 1.72 -15.86
CA LEU A 25 3.25 1.38 -15.73
C LEU A 25 2.51 2.40 -14.83
N LEU A 26 1.19 2.47 -14.99
CA LEU A 26 0.32 3.22 -14.07
C LEU A 26 0.25 2.51 -12.71
N GLU A 27 -0.03 3.24 -11.64
CA GLU A 27 -0.22 2.69 -10.28
C GLU A 27 -1.22 1.52 -10.29
N SER A 28 -2.34 1.67 -11.00
CA SER A 28 -3.39 0.65 -11.13
C SER A 28 -2.92 -0.65 -11.78
N ALA A 29 -1.91 -0.61 -12.65
CA ALA A 29 -1.35 -1.81 -13.25
C ALA A 29 -0.43 -2.55 -12.27
N TYR A 30 0.39 -1.83 -11.50
CA TYR A 30 1.18 -2.44 -10.43
C TYR A 30 0.30 -3.01 -9.31
N GLU A 31 -0.82 -2.36 -9.02
CA GLU A 31 -1.82 -2.86 -8.09
C GLU A 31 -2.41 -4.20 -8.53
N GLU A 32 -2.77 -4.33 -9.81
CA GLU A 32 -3.26 -5.58 -10.40
C GLU A 32 -2.20 -6.68 -10.29
N CYS A 33 -0.95 -6.37 -10.64
CA CYS A 33 0.16 -7.31 -10.52
C CYS A 33 0.38 -7.77 -9.07
N LEU A 34 0.28 -6.84 -8.11
CA LEU A 34 0.43 -7.17 -6.70
C LEU A 34 -0.71 -8.05 -6.19
N CYS A 35 -1.95 -7.78 -6.59
CA CYS A 35 -3.10 -8.65 -6.32
C CYS A 35 -2.86 -10.07 -6.84
N TYR A 36 -2.32 -10.20 -8.06
CA TYR A 36 -1.98 -11.50 -8.65
C TYR A 36 -0.92 -12.26 -7.83
N GLU A 37 0.19 -11.62 -7.46
CA GLU A 37 1.25 -12.26 -6.68
C GLU A 37 0.80 -12.63 -5.25
N LEU A 38 0.00 -11.77 -4.60
CA LEU A 38 -0.59 -12.06 -3.28
C LEU A 38 -1.56 -13.25 -3.37
N SER A 39 -2.35 -13.35 -4.44
CA SER A 39 -3.26 -14.47 -4.67
C SER A 39 -2.52 -15.80 -4.83
N LYS A 40 -1.37 -15.81 -5.54
CA LYS A 40 -0.52 -17.01 -5.70
C LYS A 40 0.02 -17.52 -4.37
N THR A 41 0.28 -16.61 -3.43
CA THR A 41 0.74 -16.96 -2.08
C THR A 41 -0.40 -17.20 -1.09
N LYS A 42 -1.65 -17.22 -1.57
CA LYS A 42 -2.89 -17.40 -0.80
C LYS A 42 -3.05 -16.39 0.33
N MET A 43 -2.53 -15.18 0.15
CA MET A 43 -2.75 -14.08 1.09
C MET A 43 -4.14 -13.49 0.87
N HIS A 44 -4.84 -13.20 1.96
CA HIS A 44 -6.09 -12.47 1.94
C HIS A 44 -5.81 -10.99 1.77
N PHE A 45 -6.56 -10.31 0.89
CA PHE A 45 -6.48 -8.87 0.75
C PHE A 45 -7.83 -8.30 0.30
N ARG A 46 -8.07 -7.05 0.68
CA ARG A 46 -9.13 -6.21 0.11
C ARG A 46 -8.47 -5.14 -0.75
N ARG A 47 -9.09 -4.86 -1.88
CA ARG A 47 -8.62 -3.91 -2.89
C ARG A 47 -9.50 -2.67 -2.91
N GLN A 48 -8.89 -1.50 -3.15
CA GLN A 48 -9.61 -0.23 -3.32
C GLN A 48 -10.58 0.04 -2.15
N VAL A 49 -10.08 -0.09 -0.92
CA VAL A 49 -10.90 0.00 0.29
C VAL A 49 -11.27 1.46 0.54
N ASP A 50 -12.57 1.77 0.44
CA ASP A 50 -13.07 3.10 0.71
C ASP A 50 -12.87 3.47 2.19
N LEU A 51 -12.28 4.65 2.41
CA LEU A 51 -12.07 5.20 3.73
C LEU A 51 -12.83 6.53 3.84
N PRO A 52 -14.02 6.52 4.46
CA PRO A 52 -14.89 7.68 4.49
C PRO A 52 -14.32 8.79 5.36
N VAL A 53 -14.52 10.04 4.93
CA VAL A 53 -14.16 11.23 5.72
C VAL A 53 -15.40 11.75 6.41
N VAL A 54 -15.32 11.90 7.72
CA VAL A 54 -16.37 12.57 8.49
C VAL A 54 -16.08 14.06 8.50
N TYR A 55 -16.88 14.81 7.73
CA TYR A 55 -16.85 16.27 7.74
C TYR A 55 -18.07 16.80 8.50
N LYS A 56 -17.83 17.25 9.74
CA LYS A 56 -18.89 17.59 10.71
C LYS A 56 -19.81 16.39 10.95
N GLU A 57 -21.08 16.48 10.59
CA GLU A 57 -22.07 15.42 10.74
C GLU A 57 -22.26 14.59 9.46
N VAL A 58 -21.57 14.96 8.37
CA VAL A 58 -21.71 14.28 7.08
C VAL A 58 -20.57 13.28 6.90
N LYS A 59 -20.93 12.02 6.67
CA LYS A 59 -20.01 11.00 6.21
C LYS A 59 -19.89 11.11 4.68
N LEU A 60 -18.71 11.51 4.23
CA LEU A 60 -18.36 11.59 2.81
C LEU A 60 -17.76 10.25 2.38
N ASP A 61 -18.47 9.53 1.51
CA ASP A 61 -18.09 8.18 1.09
C ASP A 61 -16.80 8.11 0.24
N CYS A 62 -16.27 9.24 -0.23
CA CYS A 62 -15.16 9.29 -1.18
C CYS A 62 -14.00 10.22 -0.78
N GLY A 63 -13.71 10.32 0.52
CA GLY A 63 -12.59 11.15 0.99
C GLY A 63 -11.21 10.54 0.69
N TYR A 64 -11.08 9.21 0.87
CA TYR A 64 -9.85 8.47 0.64
C TYR A 64 -10.15 7.06 0.16
N ARG A 65 -9.16 6.45 -0.49
CA ARG A 65 -9.19 5.06 -0.92
C ARG A 65 -7.81 4.47 -0.71
N ILE A 66 -7.78 3.32 -0.04
CA ILE A 66 -6.56 2.54 0.18
C ILE A 66 -6.42 1.57 -0.98
N ASP A 67 -5.22 1.45 -1.55
CA ASP A 67 -5.00 0.54 -2.66
C ASP A 67 -5.23 -0.91 -2.22
N LEU A 68 -4.53 -1.36 -1.17
CA LEU A 68 -4.72 -2.69 -0.59
C LEU A 68 -4.70 -2.69 0.95
N LEU A 69 -5.59 -3.48 1.54
CA LEU A 69 -5.50 -3.92 2.92
C LEU A 69 -5.25 -5.42 2.95
N VAL A 70 -4.07 -5.82 3.40
CA VAL A 70 -3.59 -7.21 3.34
C VAL A 70 -3.70 -7.86 4.73
N GLU A 71 -4.28 -9.05 4.78
CA GLU A 71 -4.51 -9.86 5.99
C GLU A 71 -5.24 -9.09 7.12
N GLU A 72 -6.02 -8.06 6.76
CA GLU A 72 -6.64 -7.11 7.71
C GLU A 72 -5.65 -6.39 8.65
N GLU A 73 -4.34 -6.44 8.38
CA GLU A 73 -3.30 -5.94 9.28
C GLU A 73 -2.41 -4.85 8.65
N VAL A 74 -2.07 -4.99 7.36
CA VAL A 74 -1.10 -4.12 6.68
C VAL A 74 -1.77 -3.35 5.56
N ILE A 75 -1.67 -2.02 5.62
CA ILE A 75 -2.08 -1.13 4.52
C ILE A 75 -0.94 -1.06 3.49
N VAL A 76 -1.24 -1.15 2.21
CA VAL A 76 -0.27 -0.98 1.12
C VAL A 76 -0.78 0.10 0.18
N GLU A 77 0.07 1.09 -0.07
CA GLU A 77 -0.20 2.19 -0.98
C GLU A 77 0.90 2.26 -2.05
N LEU A 78 0.50 2.35 -3.32
CA LEU A 78 1.39 2.26 -4.46
C LEU A 78 1.60 3.63 -5.09
N LYS A 79 2.82 3.85 -5.61
CA LYS A 79 3.19 5.08 -6.30
C LYS A 79 4.04 4.77 -7.54
N THR A 80 3.93 5.62 -8.56
CA THR A 80 4.81 5.60 -9.74
C THR A 80 5.35 7.00 -10.06
N VAL A 81 5.89 7.64 -9.04
CA VAL A 81 6.35 9.03 -9.08
C VAL A 81 7.87 9.09 -9.05
N GLU A 82 8.49 10.10 -9.66
CA GLU A 82 9.95 10.33 -9.54
C GLU A 82 10.41 10.37 -8.06
N ARG A 83 9.53 10.99 -7.27
CA ARG A 83 9.61 11.45 -5.89
C ARG A 83 8.65 10.95 -4.83
N LEU A 84 9.06 10.19 -3.81
CA LEU A 84 8.21 10.16 -2.60
C LEU A 84 8.30 11.52 -1.88
N LEU A 85 7.16 12.18 -1.72
CA LEU A 85 7.01 13.45 -1.03
C LEU A 85 6.41 13.23 0.37
N PRO A 86 6.64 14.15 1.33
CA PRO A 86 6.07 14.05 2.68
C PRO A 86 4.54 13.88 2.71
N ILE A 87 3.83 14.39 1.70
CA ILE A 87 2.37 14.23 1.59
C ILE A 87 1.94 12.78 1.39
N HIS A 88 2.74 11.96 0.68
CA HIS A 88 2.45 10.53 0.50
C HIS A 88 2.61 9.77 1.83
N GLU A 89 3.59 10.14 2.64
CA GLU A 89 3.79 9.59 3.99
C GLU A 89 2.68 10.03 4.95
N ALA A 90 2.26 11.30 4.88
CA ALA A 90 1.16 11.81 5.68
C ALA A 90 -0.18 11.11 5.35
N GLN A 91 -0.40 10.78 4.08
CA GLN A 91 -1.58 10.03 3.62
C GLN A 91 -1.67 8.66 4.30
N ILE A 92 -0.61 7.85 4.22
CA ILE A 92 -0.62 6.51 4.81
C ILE A 92 -0.72 6.56 6.35
N LEU A 93 -0.08 7.53 7.03
CA LEU A 93 -0.26 7.73 8.47
C LEU A 93 -1.71 8.07 8.84
N THR A 94 -2.40 8.85 8.00
CA THR A 94 -3.82 9.16 8.17
C THR A 94 -4.66 7.88 8.11
N TYR A 95 -4.38 7.02 7.13
CA TYR A 95 -5.10 5.75 6.98
C TYR A 95 -4.89 4.82 8.17
N LEU A 96 -3.64 4.67 8.61
CA LEU A 96 -3.31 3.86 9.78
C LEU A 96 -4.06 4.32 11.03
N LYS A 97 -4.15 5.64 11.25
CA LYS A 97 -4.91 6.20 12.38
C LYS A 97 -6.42 5.98 12.24
N MET A 98 -6.98 6.19 11.05
CA MET A 98 -8.42 6.07 10.82
C MET A 98 -8.91 4.61 10.87
N MET A 99 -8.06 3.65 10.50
CA MET A 99 -8.39 2.22 10.50
C MET A 99 -7.89 1.45 11.73
N ASP A 100 -7.28 2.15 12.69
CA ASP A 100 -6.63 1.53 13.86
C ASP A 100 -5.66 0.41 13.47
N LYS A 101 -4.77 0.71 12.51
CA LYS A 101 -3.74 -0.21 12.01
C LYS A 101 -2.35 0.27 12.43
N ARG A 102 -1.46 -0.69 12.65
CA ARG A 102 -0.11 -0.43 13.19
C ARG A 102 0.93 -0.18 12.11
N LEU A 103 0.75 -0.75 10.91
CA LEU A 103 1.79 -0.76 9.89
C LEU A 103 1.23 -0.56 8.48
N GLY A 104 1.90 0.28 7.71
CA GLY A 104 1.64 0.49 6.30
C GLY A 104 2.92 0.47 5.47
N LEU A 105 2.80 0.06 4.22
CA LEU A 105 3.87 0.07 3.23
C LEU A 105 3.52 1.08 2.13
N LEU A 106 4.38 2.06 1.92
CA LEU A 106 4.34 2.95 0.77
C LEU A 106 5.39 2.48 -0.24
N ILE A 107 4.96 2.07 -1.43
CA ILE A 107 5.82 1.43 -2.43
C ILE A 107 5.84 2.27 -3.71
N ASN A 108 6.98 2.88 -4.00
CA ASN A 108 7.22 3.56 -5.27
C ASN A 108 7.93 2.64 -6.26
N PHE A 109 7.28 2.33 -7.38
CA PHE A 109 7.87 1.50 -8.44
C PHE A 109 8.75 2.27 -9.41
N ASN A 110 8.72 3.61 -9.41
CA ASN A 110 9.56 4.43 -10.28
C ASN A 110 10.95 4.69 -9.64
N VAL A 111 11.71 3.61 -9.45
CA VAL A 111 13.07 3.61 -8.91
C VAL A 111 13.92 2.55 -9.61
N SER A 112 15.25 2.73 -9.61
CA SER A 112 16.17 1.73 -10.19
C SER A 112 16.25 0.45 -9.37
N VAL A 113 16.12 0.55 -8.04
CA VAL A 113 16.13 -0.57 -7.10
C VAL A 113 14.89 -0.43 -6.22
N LEU A 114 13.97 -1.40 -6.28
CA LEU A 114 12.68 -1.27 -5.57
C LEU A 114 12.83 -1.01 -4.07
N ARG A 115 13.85 -1.58 -3.43
CA ARG A 115 14.12 -1.37 -2.01
C ARG A 115 14.21 0.11 -1.63
N ASP A 116 14.73 0.96 -2.52
CA ASP A 116 14.86 2.40 -2.28
C ASP A 116 13.52 3.14 -2.43
N GLY A 117 12.55 2.52 -3.09
CA GLY A 117 11.18 3.00 -3.24
C GLY A 117 10.22 2.56 -2.13
N ILE A 118 10.65 1.72 -1.19
CA ILE A 118 9.79 1.18 -0.13
C ILE A 118 10.00 1.98 1.17
N LYS A 119 8.90 2.45 1.76
CA LYS A 119 8.87 3.01 3.11
C LYS A 119 7.88 2.26 3.99
N SER A 120 8.36 1.77 5.13
CA SER A 120 7.52 1.22 6.20
C SER A 120 7.12 2.32 7.16
N MET A 121 5.83 2.53 7.31
CA MET A 121 5.25 3.56 8.17
C MET A 121 4.55 2.88 9.34
N ALA A 122 4.93 3.24 10.56
CA ALA A 122 4.35 2.69 11.77
C ALA A 122 3.52 3.75 12.49
N ASN A 123 2.31 3.38 12.89
CA ASN A 123 1.51 4.18 13.80
C ASN A 123 1.87 3.83 15.24
N LYS A 124 2.28 4.83 16.01
CA LYS A 124 2.55 4.69 17.45
C LYS A 124 1.22 4.77 18.19
N LEU A 125 0.45 3.69 18.13
CA LEU A 125 -0.70 3.48 19.02
C LEU A 125 -0.20 3.22 20.44
#